data_AF-A0A9W8D020-F1
#
_entry.id   AF-A0A9W8D020-F1
#
_cell.length_a   1.000
_cell.length_b   1.000
_cell.length_c   1.000
_cell.angle_alpha   90.00
_cell.angle_beta   90.00
_cell.angle_gamma   90.00
#
_symmetry.space_group_name_H-M   'P 1'
#
loop_
_entity.id
_entity.type
_entity.pdbx_description
1 polymer ?
#
loop_
_entity_poly.entity_id
_entity_poly.type
_entity_poly.pdbx_seq_one_letter_code
_entity_poly.pdbx_strand_id
1 'polypeptide(L)'
;MSRSIYWFRNIRTRQVLASTEESVLARPNLVKSQIRVNLRPVALRPDHWRPMVVATGLETEKALLDTFTLVTQPGHPLVPLTAEQRQAYTLMRNRDKRLVDKDMIERQLAQLARTLVYMDAVKSASIPAAGRLRLLWEDDAWVRKIEDAGLQWPQWVDHGILELKRGNIILNEELRAASAA
;
A
#
# COMPACT_ATOMS: atom_id res chain seq x y z
N MET A 1 5.67 9.21 -17.87
CA MET A 1 5.74 8.88 -16.41
C MET A 1 4.54 8.01 -16.06
N SER A 2 4.76 6.82 -15.48
CA SER A 2 3.65 5.95 -15.06
C SER A 2 2.79 6.64 -14.01
N ARG A 3 1.48 6.77 -14.27
CA ARG A 3 0.51 7.29 -13.29
C ARG A 3 0.05 6.17 -12.36
N SER A 4 1.01 5.63 -11.62
CA SER A 4 0.81 4.45 -10.79
C SER A 4 1.37 4.67 -9.38
N ILE A 5 0.77 4.01 -8.40
CA ILE A 5 1.23 4.00 -7.01
C ILE A 5 1.69 2.59 -6.67
N TYR A 6 2.90 2.49 -6.14
CA TYR A 6 3.58 1.25 -5.80
C TYR A 6 3.69 1.12 -4.29
N TRP A 7 3.20 0.02 -3.73
CA TRP A 7 3.45 -0.36 -2.34
C TRP A 7 4.59 -1.36 -2.29
N PHE A 8 5.68 -1.02 -1.61
CA PHE A 8 6.79 -1.90 -1.35
C PHE A 8 6.72 -2.41 0.09
N ARG A 9 6.75 -3.73 0.27
CA ARG A 9 6.88 -4.35 1.59
C ARG A 9 8.31 -4.75 1.88
N ASN A 10 8.74 -4.56 3.12
CA ASN A 10 9.97 -5.11 3.62
C ASN A 10 9.79 -6.59 3.96
N ILE A 11 10.53 -7.48 3.33
CA ILE A 11 10.37 -8.94 3.49
C ILE A 11 10.69 -9.43 4.91
N ARG A 12 11.50 -8.68 5.69
CA ARG A 12 11.89 -9.05 7.06
C ARG A 12 11.02 -8.38 8.11
N THR A 13 10.77 -7.08 7.96
CA THR A 13 10.09 -6.29 8.99
C THR A 13 8.61 -6.12 8.75
N ARG A 14 8.10 -6.49 7.57
CA ARG A 14 6.69 -6.30 7.15
C ARG A 14 6.25 -4.81 7.17
N GLN A 15 7.22 -3.90 7.17
CA GLN A 15 6.98 -2.48 6.96
C GLN A 15 6.59 -2.26 5.50
N VAL A 16 5.75 -1.26 5.25
CA VAL A 16 5.26 -0.96 3.91
C VAL A 16 5.51 0.51 3.60
N LEU A 17 5.94 0.78 2.38
CA LEU A 17 6.16 2.13 1.84
C LEU A 17 5.37 2.28 0.54
N ALA A 18 4.56 3.33 0.43
CA ALA A 18 3.95 3.72 -0.83
C ALA A 18 4.86 4.70 -1.58
N SER A 19 4.93 4.59 -2.90
CA SER A 19 5.72 5.46 -3.79
C SER A 19 4.97 5.69 -5.09
N THR A 20 5.21 6.82 -5.75
CA THR A 20 4.77 7.04 -7.14
C THR A 20 5.83 6.58 -8.16
N GLU A 21 6.99 6.14 -7.69
CA GLU A 21 8.09 5.62 -8.51
C GLU A 21 8.15 4.09 -8.41
N GLU A 22 8.57 3.45 -9.50
CA GLU A 22 8.75 2.00 -9.61
C GLU A 22 9.83 1.42 -8.69
N SER A 23 10.68 2.27 -8.10
CA SER A 23 11.75 1.86 -7.20
C SER A 23 11.68 2.59 -5.88
N VAL A 24 11.77 1.83 -4.78
CA VAL A 24 11.85 2.38 -3.43
C VAL A 24 13.09 3.27 -3.25
N LEU A 25 14.16 3.03 -4.03
CA LEU A 25 15.39 3.81 -4.00
C LEU A 25 15.25 5.20 -4.61
N ALA A 26 14.30 5.41 -5.51
CA ALA A 26 14.14 6.68 -6.21
C ALA A 26 13.77 7.82 -5.23
N ARG A 27 13.14 7.49 -4.09
CA ARG A 27 12.74 8.46 -3.07
C ARG A 27 13.10 7.98 -1.65
N PRO A 28 14.39 8.03 -1.25
CA PRO A 28 14.83 7.54 0.06
C PRO A 28 14.18 8.32 1.23
N ASN A 29 13.72 9.55 0.99
CA ASN A 29 13.02 10.35 1.99
C ASN A 29 11.60 9.84 2.32
N LEU A 30 11.01 8.92 1.53
CA LEU A 30 9.71 8.31 1.85
C LEU A 30 9.72 7.57 3.19
N VAL A 31 10.86 7.00 3.56
CA VAL A 31 11.06 6.38 4.88
C VAL A 31 10.81 7.37 6.00
N LYS A 32 11.22 8.63 5.82
CA LYS A 32 11.10 9.67 6.85
C LYS A 32 9.64 10.10 7.03
N SER A 33 8.86 10.18 5.95
CA SER A 33 7.47 10.62 6.01
C SER A 33 6.50 9.52 6.46
N GLN A 34 6.74 8.26 6.07
CA GLN A 34 5.79 7.17 6.30
C GLN A 34 6.12 6.27 7.50
N ILE A 35 7.39 6.24 7.94
CA ILE A 35 7.83 5.41 9.06
C ILE A 35 8.27 6.28 10.24
N ARG A 36 7.70 5.97 11.42
CA ARG A 36 8.04 6.62 12.70
C ARG A 36 9.53 6.51 12.98
N VAL A 37 10.13 7.58 13.51
CA VAL A 37 11.58 7.72 13.74
C VAL A 37 12.21 6.49 14.39
N ASN A 38 11.57 5.97 15.45
CA ASN A 38 12.03 4.83 16.24
C ASN A 38 11.91 3.45 15.55
N LEU A 39 11.24 3.39 14.40
CA LEU A 39 11.00 2.17 13.62
C LEU A 39 11.70 2.20 12.25
N ARG A 40 12.35 3.31 11.89
CA ARG A 40 13.00 3.46 10.58
C ARG A 40 14.13 2.42 10.42
N PRO A 41 14.27 1.82 9.23
CA PRO A 41 15.47 1.05 8.91
C PRO A 41 16.69 1.97 8.93
N VAL A 42 17.83 1.45 9.40
CA VAL A 42 19.11 2.18 9.43
C VAL A 42 19.57 2.53 8.02
N ALA A 43 19.35 1.62 7.07
CA ALA A 43 19.66 1.80 5.66
C ALA A 43 18.56 1.18 4.79
N LEU A 44 18.26 1.83 3.66
CA LEU A 44 17.32 1.31 2.67
C LEU A 44 18.05 0.33 1.76
N ARG A 45 17.84 -0.97 2.01
CA ARG A 45 18.45 -2.07 1.25
C ARG A 45 17.48 -2.59 0.18
N PRO A 46 17.75 -2.42 -1.12
CA PRO A 46 16.79 -2.72 -2.19
C PRO A 46 16.29 -4.16 -2.20
N ASP A 47 17.17 -5.10 -1.88
CA ASP A 47 16.91 -6.54 -1.79
C ASP A 47 15.89 -6.91 -0.69
N HIS A 48 15.74 -6.05 0.32
CA HIS A 48 14.76 -6.24 1.38
C HIS A 48 13.37 -5.74 1.02
N TRP A 49 13.22 -4.95 -0.06
CA TRP A 49 11.94 -4.35 -0.44
C TRP A 49 11.41 -5.00 -1.71
N ARG A 50 10.17 -5.46 -1.64
CA ARG A 50 9.47 -6.09 -2.77
C ARG A 50 8.18 -5.37 -3.07
N PRO A 51 7.84 -5.15 -4.35
CA PRO A 51 6.51 -4.72 -4.73
C PRO A 51 5.47 -5.68 -4.16
N MET A 52 4.46 -5.12 -3.51
CA MET A 52 3.37 -5.82 -2.86
C MET A 52 2.09 -5.59 -3.64
N VAL A 53 1.80 -4.32 -3.91
CA VAL A 53 0.60 -3.89 -4.64
C VAL A 53 0.99 -2.78 -5.58
N VAL A 54 0.39 -2.74 -6.76
CA VAL A 54 0.48 -1.59 -7.66
C VAL A 54 -0.92 -1.14 -8.04
N ALA A 55 -1.23 0.13 -7.80
CA ALA A 55 -2.45 0.76 -8.32
C ALA A 55 -2.10 1.49 -9.62
N THR A 56 -2.83 1.19 -10.69
CA THR A 56 -2.66 1.81 -12.01
C THR A 56 -4.00 2.18 -12.63
N GLY A 57 -4.00 3.07 -13.62
CA GLY A 57 -5.21 3.60 -14.24
C GLY A 57 -5.65 4.97 -13.73
N LEU A 58 -4.79 5.67 -12.98
CA LEU A 58 -5.03 7.07 -12.60
C LEU A 58 -4.80 7.97 -13.82
N GLU A 59 -5.83 8.73 -14.22
CA GLU A 59 -5.81 9.45 -15.50
C GLU A 59 -5.01 10.76 -15.43
N THR A 60 -5.02 11.44 -14.28
CA THR A 60 -4.38 12.75 -14.09
C THR A 60 -3.30 12.71 -13.02
N GLU A 61 -2.31 13.60 -13.12
CA GLU A 61 -1.29 13.77 -12.09
C GLU A 61 -1.90 14.23 -10.76
N LYS A 62 -2.92 15.09 -10.81
CA LYS A 62 -3.67 15.50 -9.62
C LYS A 62 -4.31 14.29 -8.92
N ALA A 63 -4.97 13.41 -9.68
CA ALA A 63 -5.57 12.19 -9.12
C ALA A 63 -4.51 11.28 -8.48
N LEU A 64 -3.33 11.18 -9.11
CA LEU A 64 -2.18 10.46 -8.54
C LEU A 64 -1.74 11.04 -7.21
N LEU A 65 -1.52 12.35 -7.13
CA LEU A 65 -1.04 13.02 -5.93
C LEU A 65 -2.08 13.01 -4.80
N ASP A 66 -3.35 13.25 -5.12
CA ASP A 66 -4.45 13.20 -4.15
C ASP A 66 -4.60 11.79 -3.56
N THR A 67 -4.63 10.77 -4.42
CA THR A 67 -4.72 9.37 -4.00
C THR A 67 -3.49 8.98 -3.19
N PHE A 68 -2.29 9.35 -3.65
CA PHE A 68 -1.04 9.10 -2.92
C PHE A 68 -1.04 9.74 -1.53
N THR A 69 -1.56 10.97 -1.42
CA THR A 69 -1.66 11.68 -0.14
C THR A 69 -2.60 10.97 0.82
N LEU A 70 -3.73 10.44 0.35
CA LEU A 70 -4.69 9.71 1.18
C LEU A 70 -4.15 8.34 1.64
N VAL A 71 -3.51 7.58 0.75
CA VAL A 71 -3.03 6.23 1.08
C VAL A 71 -1.78 6.24 1.96
N THR A 72 -0.99 7.33 1.94
CA THR A 72 0.22 7.46 2.77
C THR A 72 -0.06 7.88 4.21
N GLN A 73 -1.32 8.21 4.54
CA GLN A 73 -1.70 8.52 5.91
C GLN A 73 -1.56 7.28 6.82
N PRO A 74 -1.32 7.47 8.13
CA PRO A 74 -1.24 6.35 9.07
C PRO A 74 -2.54 5.52 9.08
N GLY A 75 -2.47 4.29 8.57
CA GLY A 75 -3.60 3.38 8.56
C GLY A 75 -3.97 2.81 9.93
N HIS A 76 -5.24 2.49 10.08
CA HIS A 76 -5.78 1.71 11.19
C HIS A 76 -5.94 0.23 10.78
N PRO A 77 -5.86 -0.74 11.72
CA PRO A 77 -6.12 -2.15 11.42
C PRO A 77 -7.52 -2.34 10.82
N LEU A 78 -7.73 -3.41 10.06
CA LEU A 78 -9.03 -3.68 9.40
C LEU A 78 -10.14 -3.78 10.44
N VAL A 79 -9.89 -4.56 11.48
CA VAL A 79 -10.77 -4.73 12.64
C VAL A 79 -10.22 -3.92 13.81
N PRO A 80 -11.04 -3.08 14.47
CA PRO A 80 -10.63 -2.39 15.69
C PRO A 80 -10.19 -3.37 16.77
N LEU A 81 -9.08 -3.07 17.45
CA LEU A 81 -8.60 -3.90 18.56
C LEU A 81 -9.61 -3.92 19.71
N THR A 82 -9.87 -5.11 20.24
CA THR A 82 -10.69 -5.32 21.44
C THR A 82 -10.01 -4.71 22.69
N ALA A 83 -10.78 -4.50 23.76
CA ALA A 83 -10.22 -3.99 25.02
C ALA A 83 -9.09 -4.89 25.56
N GLU A 84 -9.29 -6.20 25.50
CA GLU A 84 -8.30 -7.20 25.91
C GLU A 84 -7.01 -7.11 25.09
N GLN A 85 -7.12 -6.97 23.76
CA GLN A 85 -5.96 -6.82 22.88
C GLN A 85 -5.20 -5.52 23.16
N ARG A 86 -5.90 -4.42 23.46
CA ARG A 86 -5.27 -3.15 23.85
C ARG A 86 -4.54 -3.28 25.19
N GLN A 87 -5.14 -3.98 26.16
CA GLN A 87 -4.52 -4.24 27.45
C GLN A 87 -3.28 -5.13 27.30
N ALA A 88 -3.39 -6.23 26.55
CA ALA A 88 -2.28 -7.11 26.23
C ALA A 88 -1.14 -6.33 25.57
N TYR A 89 -1.44 -5.49 24.56
CA TYR A 89 -0.45 -4.61 23.94
C TYR A 89 0.20 -3.69 24.97
N THR A 90 -0.55 -3.10 25.89
CA THR A 90 -0.03 -2.19 26.92
C THR A 90 0.97 -2.89 27.84
N LEU A 91 0.70 -4.14 28.20
CA LEU A 91 1.53 -4.96 29.08
C LEU A 91 2.76 -5.57 28.37
N MET A 92 2.81 -5.57 27.04
CA MET A 92 3.96 -6.10 26.28
C MET A 92 5.25 -5.33 26.57
N ARG A 93 6.38 -6.06 26.52
CA ARG A 93 7.71 -5.46 26.56
C ARG A 93 7.93 -4.58 25.32
N ASN A 94 8.72 -3.52 25.47
CA ASN A 94 8.99 -2.58 24.38
C ASN A 94 9.61 -3.23 23.14
N ARG A 95 10.38 -4.30 23.30
CA ARG A 95 10.93 -5.08 22.17
C ARG A 95 9.82 -5.68 21.31
N ASP A 96 8.81 -6.26 21.95
CA ASP A 96 7.72 -6.98 21.28
C ASP A 96 6.72 -5.99 20.65
N LYS A 97 6.43 -4.88 21.36
CA LYS A 97 5.67 -3.75 20.80
C LYS A 97 6.26 -3.24 19.48
N ARG A 98 7.59 -3.10 19.43
CA ARG A 98 8.29 -2.68 18.20
C ARG A 98 8.15 -3.67 17.05
N LEU A 99 8.01 -4.97 17.33
CA LEU A 99 7.77 -5.96 16.27
C LEU A 99 6.34 -5.84 15.73
N VAL A 100 5.36 -5.66 16.61
CA VAL A 100 3.96 -5.41 16.23
C VAL A 100 3.84 -4.11 15.43
N ASP A 101 4.46 -3.02 15.89
CA ASP A 101 4.40 -1.72 15.22
C ASP A 101 5.13 -1.70 13.86
N LYS A 102 6.08 -2.62 13.63
CA LYS A 102 6.76 -2.76 12.33
C LYS A 102 5.88 -3.46 11.30
N ASP A 103 4.96 -4.32 11.72
CA ASP A 103 4.02 -4.94 10.79
C ASP A 103 2.97 -3.93 10.33
N MET A 104 3.18 -3.41 9.13
CA MET A 104 2.34 -2.37 8.53
C MET A 104 1.43 -2.92 7.45
N ILE A 105 1.58 -4.19 7.05
CA ILE A 105 0.90 -4.76 5.87
C ILE A 105 -0.62 -4.57 6.00
N GLU A 106 -1.21 -5.07 7.08
CA GLU A 106 -2.66 -4.97 7.25
C GLU A 106 -3.15 -3.53 7.31
N ARG A 107 -2.43 -2.65 8.03
CA ARG A 107 -2.83 -1.25 8.18
C ARG A 107 -2.81 -0.51 6.86
N GLN A 108 -1.82 -0.79 6.01
CA GLN A 108 -1.68 -0.16 4.69
C GLN A 108 -2.70 -0.71 3.69
N LEU A 109 -2.96 -2.02 3.73
CA LEU A 109 -4.05 -2.65 2.97
C LEU A 109 -5.41 -2.06 3.34
N ALA A 110 -5.67 -1.92 4.65
CA ALA A 110 -6.88 -1.30 5.15
C ALA A 110 -6.98 0.18 4.75
N GLN A 111 -5.87 0.92 4.80
CA GLN A 111 -5.84 2.32 4.37
C GLN A 111 -6.15 2.45 2.88
N LEU A 112 -5.54 1.63 2.04
CA LEU A 112 -5.84 1.57 0.61
C LEU A 112 -7.34 1.32 0.37
N ALA A 113 -7.90 0.27 0.95
CA ALA A 113 -9.32 -0.06 0.80
C ALA A 113 -10.23 1.10 1.23
N ARG A 114 -9.97 1.68 2.42
CA ARG A 114 -10.73 2.83 2.92
C ARG A 114 -10.60 4.06 2.05
N THR A 115 -9.42 4.34 1.49
CA THR A 115 -9.22 5.45 0.57
C THR A 115 -10.09 5.28 -0.68
N LEU A 116 -10.14 4.08 -1.27
CA LEU A 116 -10.95 3.84 -2.47
C LEU A 116 -12.46 3.90 -2.16
N VAL A 117 -12.89 3.34 -1.03
CA VAL A 117 -14.28 3.46 -0.56
C VAL A 117 -14.66 4.92 -0.31
N TYR A 118 -13.78 5.68 0.33
CA TYR A 118 -13.99 7.11 0.57
C TYR A 118 -14.11 7.87 -0.76
N MET A 119 -13.20 7.63 -1.70
CA MET A 119 -13.24 8.23 -3.03
C MET A 119 -14.57 7.95 -3.73
N ASP A 120 -15.04 6.70 -3.67
CA ASP A 120 -16.33 6.31 -4.24
C ASP A 120 -17.51 7.02 -3.57
N ALA A 121 -17.50 7.11 -2.24
CA ALA A 121 -18.57 7.75 -1.47
C ALA A 121 -18.68 9.25 -1.76
N VAL A 122 -17.53 9.95 -1.92
CA VAL A 122 -17.51 11.39 -2.24
C VAL A 122 -17.55 11.69 -3.73
N LYS A 123 -17.65 10.65 -4.58
CA LYS A 123 -17.57 10.75 -6.05
C LYS A 123 -16.41 11.63 -6.49
N SER A 124 -15.23 11.32 -5.95
CA SER A 124 -14.01 12.07 -6.17
C SER A 124 -13.69 12.22 -7.65
N ALA A 125 -13.24 13.40 -8.06
CA ALA A 125 -12.71 13.63 -9.41
C ALA A 125 -11.42 12.83 -9.70
N SER A 126 -10.87 12.15 -8.70
CA SER A 126 -9.74 11.23 -8.86
C SER A 126 -10.16 9.82 -9.29
N ILE A 127 -11.47 9.52 -9.31
CA ILE A 127 -11.97 8.27 -9.90
C ILE A 127 -11.78 8.36 -11.42
N PRO A 128 -11.17 7.34 -12.07
CA PRO A 128 -10.99 7.34 -13.52
C PRO A 128 -12.33 7.48 -14.25
N ALA A 129 -12.41 8.32 -15.28
CA ALA A 129 -13.61 8.47 -16.10
C ALA A 129 -13.98 7.17 -16.84
N ALA A 130 -12.98 6.38 -17.22
CA ALA A 130 -13.18 5.03 -17.76
C ALA A 130 -13.69 4.01 -16.71
N GLY A 131 -13.70 4.39 -15.42
CA GLY A 131 -14.20 3.56 -14.33
C GLY A 131 -13.37 2.31 -14.04
N ARG A 132 -12.07 2.32 -14.33
CA ARG A 132 -11.19 1.15 -14.13
C ARG A 132 -9.86 1.55 -13.51
N LEU A 133 -9.82 1.57 -12.18
CA LEU A 133 -8.56 1.52 -11.45
C LEU A 133 -8.18 0.05 -11.26
N ARG A 134 -6.97 -0.34 -11.65
CA ARG A 134 -6.51 -1.70 -11.48
C ARG A 134 -5.53 -1.81 -10.31
N LEU A 135 -5.79 -2.74 -9.40
CA LEU A 135 -4.90 -3.13 -8.32
C LEU A 135 -4.26 -4.47 -8.67
N LEU A 136 -2.94 -4.46 -8.84
CA LEU A 136 -2.13 -5.64 -9.11
C LEU A 136 -1.52 -6.13 -7.80
N TRP A 137 -1.79 -7.38 -7.43
CA TRP A 137 -1.44 -7.96 -6.13
C TRP A 137 -0.36 -9.03 -6.25
N GLU A 138 0.65 -8.99 -5.37
CA GLU A 138 1.59 -10.11 -5.23
C GLU A 138 0.90 -11.37 -4.67
N ASP A 139 -0.09 -11.18 -3.80
CA ASP A 139 -0.80 -12.26 -3.10
C ASP A 139 -2.31 -11.94 -3.01
N ASP A 140 -3.13 -12.77 -3.66
CA ASP A 140 -4.60 -12.65 -3.69
C ASP A 140 -5.23 -12.82 -2.29
N ALA A 141 -4.52 -13.42 -1.33
CA ALA A 141 -4.99 -13.54 0.04
C ALA A 141 -5.23 -12.17 0.71
N TRP A 142 -4.58 -11.10 0.23
CA TRP A 142 -4.81 -9.75 0.76
C TRP A 142 -6.14 -9.14 0.33
N VAL A 143 -6.63 -9.47 -0.87
CA VAL A 143 -7.96 -9.07 -1.33
C VAL A 143 -9.01 -9.71 -0.43
N ARG A 144 -8.92 -11.04 -0.26
CA ARG A 144 -9.83 -11.80 0.60
C ARG A 144 -9.81 -11.31 2.04
N LYS A 145 -8.64 -11.01 2.58
CA LYS A 145 -8.52 -10.47 3.95
C LYS A 145 -9.31 -9.17 4.17
N ILE A 146 -9.41 -8.32 3.14
CA ILE A 146 -10.18 -7.07 3.22
C ILE A 146 -11.68 -7.38 3.17
N GLU A 147 -12.09 -8.27 2.28
CA GLU A 147 -13.48 -8.72 2.13
C GLU A 147 -13.99 -9.42 3.40
N ASP A 148 -13.19 -10.31 3.98
CA ASP A 148 -13.48 -11.02 5.24
C ASP A 148 -13.65 -10.06 6.42
N ALA A 149 -13.02 -8.88 6.36
CA ALA A 149 -13.19 -7.82 7.35
C ALA A 149 -14.45 -6.97 7.12
N GLY A 150 -15.26 -7.29 6.10
CA GLY A 150 -16.51 -6.59 5.76
C GLY A 150 -16.32 -5.31 4.94
N LEU A 151 -15.12 -5.03 4.45
CA LEU A 151 -14.86 -3.93 3.53
C LEU A 151 -15.12 -4.39 2.10
N GLN A 152 -16.03 -3.70 1.40
CA GLN A 152 -16.33 -3.97 0.01
C GLN A 152 -15.52 -3.05 -0.90
N TRP A 153 -14.89 -3.64 -1.92
CA TRP A 153 -14.22 -2.87 -2.96
C TRP A 153 -15.24 -2.12 -3.83
N PRO A 154 -14.95 -0.87 -4.23
CA PRO A 154 -15.79 -0.17 -5.20
C PRO A 154 -15.84 -0.91 -6.54
N GLN A 155 -16.98 -0.83 -7.24
CA GLN A 155 -17.21 -1.56 -8.51
C GLN A 155 -16.27 -1.16 -9.65
N TRP A 156 -15.65 0.02 -9.57
CA TRP A 156 -14.68 0.53 -10.55
C TRP A 156 -13.24 0.09 -10.28
N VAL A 157 -13.03 -0.76 -9.26
CA VAL A 157 -11.73 -1.32 -8.92
C VAL A 157 -11.63 -2.74 -9.46
N ASP A 158 -10.70 -2.94 -10.38
CA ASP A 158 -10.35 -4.25 -10.91
C ASP A 158 -9.14 -4.83 -10.15
N HIS A 159 -9.13 -6.14 -9.96
CA HIS A 159 -8.00 -6.84 -9.35
C HIS A 159 -7.25 -7.69 -10.38
N GLY A 160 -5.93 -7.75 -10.26
CA GLY A 160 -5.08 -8.58 -11.10
C GLY A 160 -3.84 -9.07 -10.37
N ILE A 161 -3.08 -9.94 -11.03
CA ILE A 161 -1.85 -10.50 -10.49
C ILE A 161 -0.67 -9.56 -10.78
N LEU A 162 0.14 -9.30 -9.77
CA LEU A 162 1.42 -8.62 -9.91
C LEU A 162 2.50 -9.63 -10.29
N GLU A 163 2.96 -9.55 -11.54
CA GLU A 163 3.95 -10.46 -12.08
C GLU A 163 5.36 -9.97 -11.74
N LEU A 164 6.08 -10.75 -10.95
CA LEU A 164 7.43 -10.39 -10.48
C LEU A 164 8.49 -11.38 -10.97
N LYS A 165 9.52 -10.88 -11.64
CA LYS A 165 10.76 -11.61 -11.93
C LYS A 165 11.77 -11.39 -10.81
N ARG A 166 12.37 -12.47 -10.32
CA ARG A 166 13.34 -12.45 -9.18
C ARG A 166 12.78 -11.75 -7.91
N GLY A 167 11.45 -11.65 -7.80
CA GLY A 167 10.74 -11.10 -6.66
C GLY A 167 10.76 -9.58 -6.51
N ASN A 168 11.34 -8.83 -7.45
CA ASN A 168 11.38 -7.37 -7.39
C ASN A 168 11.27 -6.64 -8.74
N ILE A 169 11.42 -7.34 -9.87
CA ILE A 169 11.29 -6.75 -11.19
C ILE A 169 9.85 -6.96 -11.66
N ILE A 170 9.11 -5.86 -11.84
CA ILE A 170 7.73 -5.90 -12.32
C ILE A 170 7.71 -6.25 -13.82
N LEU A 171 6.91 -7.24 -14.20
CA LEU A 171 6.78 -7.72 -15.58
C LEU A 171 5.50 -7.27 -16.29
N ASN A 172 4.46 -6.86 -15.55
CA ASN A 172 3.18 -6.47 -16.12
C ASN A 172 3.35 -5.43 -17.24
N GLU A 173 2.97 -5.80 -18.46
CA GLU A 173 3.17 -4.99 -19.66
C GLU A 173 2.50 -3.62 -19.54
N GLU A 174 1.33 -3.56 -18.91
CA GLU A 174 0.58 -2.32 -18.67
C GLU A 174 1.34 -1.28 -17.85
N LEU A 175 2.23 -1.72 -16.95
CA LEU A 175 3.09 -0.80 -16.20
C LEU A 175 4.31 -0.38 -17.01
N ARG A 176 4.88 -1.30 -17.81
CA ARG A 176 6.05 -1.01 -18.65
C ARG A 176 5.71 -0.06 -19.81
N ALA A 177 4.53 -0.21 -20.41
CA ALA A 177 4.04 0.67 -21.46
C ALA A 177 3.80 2.11 -20.94
N ALA A 178 3.28 2.25 -19.72
CA ALA A 178 3.05 3.55 -19.08
C ALA A 178 4.34 4.31 -18.70
N SER A 179 5.45 3.58 -18.55
CA SER A 179 6.76 4.15 -18.22
C SER A 179 7.58 4.56 -19.46
N ALA A 180 7.25 4.01 -20.64
CA ALA A 180 7.87 4.35 -21.92
C ALA A 180 7.21 5.55 -22.63
N ALA A 181 6.06 6.00 -22.15
CA ALA A 181 5.31 7.17 -22.64
C ALA A 181 5.48 8.39 -21.71
#